data_AF-A0A1F9NAZ5-F1
#
_entry.id   AF-A0A1F9NAZ5-F1
#
_cell.length_a   1.000
_cell.length_b   1.000
_cell.length_c   1.000
_cell.angle_alpha   90.00
_cell.angle_beta   90.00
_cell.angle_gamma   90.00
#
_symmetry.space_group_name_H-M   'P 1'
#
loop_
_entity.id
_entity.type
_entity.pdbx_description
1 polymer ?
#
loop_
_entity_poly.entity_id
_entity_poly.type
_entity_poly.pdbx_seq_one_letter_code
_entity_poly.pdbx_strand_id
1 'polypeptide(L)'
;MLSVGDNMTGLVELLASFNRKERFFLVGTALGNPRFCPSDAFRHQLVTLFDLSIPKDAFVAMDYHLDWMHAALTLAFGASEDGVHVNDGNITGNQEDVDLLFAFDAGEMTHLLLLEAKAETGWTNKQMHSKARRFAGIFGEDGHRYPLVTPHLALVSPRPPQQIESERWPAWMTRAGKPLWLELPVPGGLRRVERCDATGHASAEGSYFRVLRKRQRSVEEVEP
;
A
#
# COMPACT_ATOMS: atom_id res chain seq x y z
N MET A 1 6.79 -32.23 -14.90
CA MET A 1 5.36 -31.97 -15.15
C MET A 1 4.65 -32.26 -13.84
N LEU A 2 4.51 -31.25 -12.98
CA LEU A 2 3.87 -31.43 -11.67
C LEU A 2 2.37 -31.30 -11.86
N SER A 3 1.67 -32.31 -11.36
CA SER A 3 0.22 -32.47 -11.38
C SER A 3 -0.45 -31.37 -10.58
N VAL A 4 -1.35 -30.62 -11.22
CA VAL A 4 -2.25 -29.68 -10.55
C VAL A 4 -3.41 -30.49 -9.99
N GLY A 5 -3.47 -30.65 -8.67
CA GLY A 5 -4.58 -31.32 -7.99
C GLY A 5 -4.20 -31.87 -6.63
N ASP A 6 -4.21 -30.99 -5.61
CA ASP A 6 -4.97 -31.12 -4.36
C ASP A 6 -4.42 -30.15 -3.31
N ASN A 7 -5.27 -29.19 -2.92
CA ASN A 7 -5.08 -28.14 -1.91
C ASN A 7 -3.83 -27.26 -2.04
N MET A 8 -3.84 -26.35 -3.02
CA MET A 8 -3.14 -25.08 -2.85
C MET A 8 -4.06 -24.17 -2.02
N THR A 9 -3.73 -23.89 -0.76
CA THR A 9 -4.35 -22.77 -0.03
C THR A 9 -4.18 -21.52 -0.90
N GLY A 10 -5.26 -20.83 -1.23
CA GLY A 10 -5.20 -19.70 -2.14
C GLY A 10 -4.29 -18.60 -1.56
N LEU A 11 -3.49 -17.91 -2.39
CA LEU A 11 -2.63 -16.81 -1.91
C LEU A 11 -3.45 -15.76 -1.14
N VAL A 12 -4.68 -15.46 -1.57
CA VAL A 12 -5.60 -14.55 -0.88
C VAL A 12 -5.96 -15.05 0.53
N GLU A 13 -6.18 -16.36 0.70
CA GLU A 13 -6.48 -16.97 1.99
C GLU A 13 -5.26 -16.93 2.93
N LEU A 14 -4.06 -17.19 2.41
CA LEU A 14 -2.81 -17.04 3.15
C LEU A 14 -2.58 -15.59 3.58
N LEU A 15 -2.79 -14.63 2.67
CA LEU A 15 -2.69 -13.21 3.01
C LEU A 15 -3.68 -12.83 4.12
N ALA A 16 -4.91 -13.35 4.05
CA ALA A 16 -5.91 -13.13 5.09
C ALA A 16 -5.51 -13.74 6.44
N SER A 17 -4.94 -14.96 6.45
CA SER A 17 -4.55 -15.66 7.68
C SER A 17 -3.38 -14.99 8.41
N PHE A 18 -2.45 -14.37 7.67
CA PHE A 18 -1.37 -13.60 8.28
C PHE A 18 -1.79 -12.23 8.80
N ASN A 19 -2.97 -11.71 8.41
CA ASN A 19 -3.40 -10.39 8.86
C ASN A 19 -3.71 -10.38 10.37
N ARG A 20 -2.75 -9.87 11.15
CA ARG A 20 -2.87 -9.76 12.60
C ARG A 20 -2.87 -8.30 13.10
N LYS A 21 -3.06 -7.33 12.21
CA LYS A 21 -2.94 -5.91 12.57
C LYS A 21 -4.08 -5.47 13.48
N GLU A 22 -3.78 -5.02 14.69
CA GLU A 22 -4.79 -4.65 15.68
C GLU A 22 -5.67 -3.48 15.19
N ARG A 23 -5.09 -2.52 14.46
CA ARG A 23 -5.80 -1.39 13.87
C ARG A 23 -6.86 -1.82 12.86
N PHE A 24 -6.58 -2.86 12.08
CA PHE A 24 -7.55 -3.46 11.16
C PHE A 24 -8.75 -3.99 11.95
N PHE A 25 -8.55 -4.87 12.92
CA PHE A 25 -9.67 -5.44 13.67
C PHE A 25 -10.46 -4.37 14.45
N LEU A 26 -9.77 -3.45 15.11
CA LEU A 26 -10.39 -2.39 15.91
C LEU A 26 -11.28 -1.48 15.07
N VAL A 27 -10.75 -0.90 13.99
CA VAL A 27 -11.49 0.06 13.15
C VAL A 27 -12.62 -0.64 12.41
N GLY A 28 -12.37 -1.84 11.91
CA GLY A 28 -13.37 -2.61 11.18
C GLY A 28 -14.57 -2.96 12.06
N THR A 29 -14.32 -3.44 13.27
CA THR A 29 -15.39 -3.68 14.25
C THR A 29 -16.09 -2.39 14.66
N ALA A 30 -15.34 -1.32 14.95
CA ALA A 30 -15.91 -0.05 15.42
C ALA A 30 -16.83 0.61 14.38
N LEU A 31 -16.54 0.45 13.09
CA LEU A 31 -17.31 1.05 12.00
C LEU A 31 -18.34 0.09 11.37
N GLY A 32 -18.50 -1.12 11.90
CA GLY A 32 -19.39 -2.13 11.32
C GLY A 32 -18.92 -2.65 9.96
N ASN A 33 -17.62 -2.54 9.66
CA ASN A 33 -16.97 -3.04 8.45
C ASN A 33 -15.78 -3.96 8.79
N PRO A 34 -16.01 -5.12 9.44
CA PRO A 34 -14.95 -5.98 9.99
C PRO A 34 -14.06 -6.61 8.91
N ARG A 35 -14.49 -6.63 7.65
CA ARG A 35 -13.72 -7.13 6.50
C ARG A 35 -13.07 -6.03 5.68
N PHE A 36 -13.17 -4.76 6.11
CA PHE A 36 -12.65 -3.60 5.36
C PHE A 36 -13.14 -3.54 3.90
N CYS A 37 -14.39 -3.95 3.65
CA CYS A 37 -14.96 -3.91 2.32
C CYS A 37 -14.91 -2.45 1.79
N PRO A 38 -14.35 -2.22 0.59
CA PRO A 38 -14.24 -0.89 0.02
C PRO A 38 -15.63 -0.39 -0.41
N SER A 39 -15.83 0.93 -0.40
CA SER A 39 -17.02 1.51 -1.03
C SER A 39 -17.01 1.25 -2.53
N ASP A 40 -18.20 1.18 -3.16
CA ASP A 40 -18.29 1.05 -4.62
C ASP A 40 -17.58 2.22 -5.31
N ALA A 41 -17.73 3.45 -4.82
CA ALA A 41 -17.06 4.63 -5.40
C ALA A 41 -15.53 4.50 -5.40
N PHE A 42 -14.93 4.12 -4.27
CA PHE A 42 -13.47 3.94 -4.18
C PHE A 42 -13.00 2.77 -5.06
N ARG A 43 -13.74 1.67 -5.08
CA ARG A 43 -13.44 0.51 -5.95
C ARG A 43 -13.47 0.89 -7.43
N HIS A 44 -14.44 1.69 -7.89
CA HIS A 44 -14.48 2.16 -9.28
C HIS A 44 -13.26 3.03 -9.64
N GLN A 45 -12.79 3.89 -8.72
CA GLN A 45 -11.58 4.66 -8.95
C GLN A 45 -10.36 3.75 -9.15
N LEU A 46 -10.24 2.68 -8.37
CA LEU A 46 -9.17 1.69 -8.53
C LEU A 46 -9.28 0.90 -9.84
N VAL A 47 -10.51 0.50 -10.22
CA VAL A 47 -10.79 -0.17 -11.51
C VAL A 47 -10.27 0.69 -12.67
N THR A 48 -10.61 1.99 -12.68
CA THR A 48 -10.16 2.93 -13.70
C THR A 48 -8.65 3.18 -13.65
N LEU A 49 -8.07 3.32 -12.45
CA LEU A 49 -6.65 3.61 -12.28
C LEU A 49 -5.76 2.48 -12.81
N PHE A 50 -6.07 1.25 -12.41
CA PHE A 50 -5.28 0.07 -12.73
C PHE A 50 -5.70 -0.60 -14.04
N ASP A 51 -6.86 -0.26 -14.60
CA ASP A 51 -7.47 -0.94 -15.75
C ASP A 51 -7.72 -2.44 -15.45
N LEU A 52 -8.34 -2.71 -14.29
CA LEU A 52 -8.60 -4.05 -13.77
C LEU A 52 -10.05 -4.20 -13.31
N SER A 53 -10.62 -5.38 -13.48
CA SER A 53 -11.89 -5.74 -12.83
C SER A 53 -11.63 -6.17 -11.38
N ILE A 54 -11.98 -5.30 -10.42
CA ILE A 54 -11.77 -5.57 -8.99
C ILE A 54 -13.10 -6.08 -8.40
N PRO A 55 -13.15 -7.31 -7.86
CA PRO A 55 -14.39 -7.87 -7.33
C PRO A 55 -14.80 -7.20 -5.99
N LYS A 56 -16.08 -7.29 -5.64
CA LYS A 56 -16.63 -6.63 -4.43
C LYS A 56 -16.12 -7.27 -3.13
N ASP A 57 -15.76 -8.54 -3.20
CA ASP A 57 -15.28 -9.39 -2.12
C ASP A 57 -13.76 -9.56 -2.11
N ALA A 58 -13.03 -8.70 -2.83
CA ALA A 58 -11.57 -8.62 -2.72
C ALA A 58 -11.14 -8.53 -1.24
N PHE A 59 -10.08 -9.26 -0.88
CA PHE A 59 -9.48 -9.13 0.43
C PHE A 59 -8.84 -7.75 0.54
N VAL A 60 -9.17 -7.01 1.60
CA VAL A 60 -8.59 -5.69 1.87
C VAL A 60 -8.02 -5.68 3.28
N ALA A 61 -6.83 -5.13 3.45
CA ALA A 61 -6.21 -4.98 4.77
C ALA A 61 -5.38 -3.70 4.86
N MET A 62 -5.44 -3.02 6.01
CA MET A 62 -4.67 -1.81 6.28
C MET A 62 -3.36 -2.11 7.02
N ASP A 63 -2.36 -1.25 6.85
CA ASP A 63 -1.03 -1.37 7.47
C ASP A 63 -0.48 -2.81 7.34
N TYR A 64 -0.60 -3.42 6.16
CA TYR A 64 -0.28 -4.83 5.96
C TYR A 64 1.23 -5.06 5.90
N HIS A 65 1.75 -5.91 6.79
CA HIS A 65 3.19 -6.08 6.98
C HIS A 65 3.87 -6.77 5.79
N LEU A 66 5.02 -6.25 5.34
CA LEU A 66 5.73 -6.81 4.18
C LEU A 66 6.31 -8.21 4.44
N ASP A 67 6.81 -8.48 5.64
CA ASP A 67 7.24 -9.84 6.02
C ASP A 67 6.07 -10.85 5.98
N TRP A 68 4.84 -10.45 6.36
CA TRP A 68 3.66 -11.31 6.23
C TRP A 68 3.33 -11.62 4.78
N MET A 69 3.42 -10.61 3.91
CA MET A 69 3.22 -10.77 2.48
C MET A 69 4.24 -11.73 1.86
N HIS A 70 5.53 -11.57 2.21
CA HIS A 70 6.58 -12.45 1.72
C HIS A 70 6.40 -13.89 2.22
N ALA A 71 6.02 -14.09 3.49
CA ALA A 71 5.70 -15.41 4.02
C ALA A 71 4.50 -16.05 3.30
N ALA A 72 3.41 -15.31 3.09
CA ALA A 72 2.22 -15.78 2.36
C ALA A 72 2.58 -16.22 0.92
N LEU A 73 3.35 -15.42 0.20
CA LEU A 73 3.84 -15.75 -1.14
C LEU A 73 4.76 -16.98 -1.11
N THR A 74 5.59 -17.14 -0.09
CA THR A 74 6.49 -18.30 0.04
C THR A 74 5.70 -19.59 0.26
N LEU A 75 4.70 -19.57 1.14
CA LEU A 75 3.82 -20.72 1.39
C LEU A 75 2.95 -21.06 0.17
N ALA A 76 2.39 -20.05 -0.50
CA ALA A 76 1.57 -20.24 -1.69
C ALA A 76 2.33 -20.92 -2.85
N PHE A 77 3.67 -20.86 -2.86
CA PHE A 77 4.52 -21.43 -3.90
C PHE A 77 5.31 -22.65 -3.42
N GLY A 78 4.73 -23.42 -2.50
CA GLY A 78 5.15 -24.81 -2.20
C GLY A 78 6.03 -24.96 -0.96
N ALA A 79 6.21 -23.91 -0.16
CA ALA A 79 6.85 -24.04 1.14
C ALA A 79 5.87 -24.65 2.17
N SER A 80 6.39 -25.48 3.08
CA SER A 80 5.59 -26.15 4.11
C SER A 80 5.19 -25.19 5.24
N GLU A 81 3.92 -25.17 5.64
CA GLU A 81 3.41 -24.28 6.70
C GLU A 81 4.08 -24.50 8.08
N ASP A 82 4.37 -25.75 8.44
CA ASP A 82 4.99 -26.13 9.72
C ASP A 82 6.52 -26.22 9.65
N GLY A 83 7.12 -25.74 8.56
CA GLY A 83 8.55 -25.83 8.29
C GLY A 83 9.40 -24.69 8.85
N VAL A 84 10.71 -24.90 8.91
CA VAL A 84 11.69 -23.81 9.05
C VAL A 84 12.13 -23.40 7.64
N HIS A 85 12.05 -22.11 7.34
CA HIS A 85 12.43 -21.56 6.04
C HIS A 85 13.73 -20.77 6.12
N VAL A 86 14.51 -20.81 5.03
CA VAL A 86 15.68 -19.94 4.87
C VAL A 86 15.18 -18.50 4.74
N ASN A 87 15.74 -17.60 5.55
CA ASN A 87 15.52 -16.18 5.37
C ASN A 87 16.49 -15.67 4.30
N ASP A 88 15.96 -15.36 3.12
CA ASP A 88 16.70 -14.79 1.98
C ASP A 88 16.97 -13.28 2.13
N GLY A 89 16.67 -12.71 3.30
CA GLY A 89 16.75 -11.27 3.59
C GLY A 89 15.41 -10.54 3.45
N ASN A 90 14.35 -11.21 2.97
CA ASN A 90 13.03 -10.62 2.85
C ASN A 90 12.17 -10.75 4.11
N ILE A 91 12.63 -11.43 5.15
CA ILE A 91 12.09 -11.29 6.51
C ILE A 91 13.06 -10.43 7.32
N THR A 92 12.68 -9.20 7.68
CA THR A 92 13.59 -8.27 8.37
C THR A 92 13.27 -8.08 9.83
N GLY A 93 12.05 -8.41 10.27
CA GLY A 93 11.55 -8.04 11.58
C GLY A 93 11.31 -6.53 11.74
N ASN A 94 11.48 -5.73 10.69
CA ASN A 94 11.19 -4.32 10.69
C ASN A 94 9.72 -4.10 10.31
N GLN A 95 9.09 -3.11 10.95
CA GLN A 95 7.72 -2.68 10.63
C GLN A 95 7.72 -1.81 9.36
N GLU A 96 7.92 -2.43 8.21
CA GLU A 96 7.53 -1.86 6.93
C GLU A 96 6.19 -2.47 6.50
N ASP A 97 5.18 -1.61 6.34
CA ASP A 97 3.80 -2.01 6.04
C ASP A 97 3.34 -1.35 4.73
N VAL A 98 2.40 -1.97 4.01
CA VAL A 98 1.59 -1.31 2.96
C VAL A 98 0.40 -0.64 3.63
N ASP A 99 0.16 0.64 3.35
CA ASP A 99 -0.92 1.37 4.05
C ASP A 99 -2.31 0.75 3.78
N LEU A 100 -2.56 0.30 2.54
CA LEU A 100 -3.75 -0.48 2.19
C LEU A 100 -3.43 -1.50 1.08
N LEU A 101 -3.66 -2.78 1.36
CA LEU A 101 -3.53 -3.90 0.42
C LEU A 101 -4.91 -4.30 -0.10
N PHE A 102 -5.04 -4.52 -1.41
CA PHE A 102 -6.11 -5.34 -1.99
C PHE A 102 -5.50 -6.60 -2.59
N ALA A 103 -6.13 -7.76 -2.35
CA ALA A 103 -5.79 -9.02 -3.00
C ALA A 103 -7.05 -9.70 -3.55
N PHE A 104 -7.00 -10.15 -4.80
CA PHE A 104 -8.10 -10.86 -5.43
C PHE A 104 -7.62 -11.68 -6.63
N ASP A 105 -8.37 -12.73 -6.94
CA ASP A 105 -8.15 -13.52 -8.15
C ASP A 105 -8.97 -12.98 -9.32
N ALA A 106 -8.38 -12.97 -10.51
CA ALA A 106 -9.00 -12.61 -11.77
C ALA A 106 -8.57 -13.61 -12.84
N GLY A 107 -9.40 -14.62 -13.10
CA GLY A 107 -9.02 -15.77 -13.90
C GLY A 107 -7.95 -16.60 -13.18
N GLU A 108 -6.83 -16.86 -13.85
CA GLU A 108 -5.70 -17.60 -13.28
C GLU A 108 -4.73 -16.70 -12.50
N MET A 109 -4.90 -15.38 -12.55
CA MET A 109 -3.99 -14.40 -11.97
C MET A 109 -4.48 -13.92 -10.61
N THR A 110 -3.60 -13.89 -9.61
CA THR A 110 -3.83 -13.15 -8.36
C THR A 110 -3.24 -11.75 -8.47
N HIS A 111 -4.06 -10.72 -8.27
CA HIS A 111 -3.65 -9.33 -8.31
C HIS A 111 -3.46 -8.78 -6.90
N LEU A 112 -2.33 -8.11 -6.65
CA LEU A 112 -2.04 -7.42 -5.39
C LEU A 112 -1.91 -5.92 -5.65
N LEU A 113 -2.87 -5.11 -5.18
CA LEU A 113 -2.79 -3.65 -5.28
C LEU A 113 -2.24 -3.11 -3.97
N LEU A 114 -1.07 -2.48 -4.07
CA LEU A 114 -0.29 -1.92 -2.98
C LEU A 114 -0.52 -0.42 -2.97
N LEU A 115 -1.24 0.09 -1.98
CA LEU A 115 -1.55 1.52 -1.88
C LEU A 115 -0.77 2.14 -0.72
N GLU A 116 0.04 3.15 -1.03
CA GLU A 116 0.77 3.94 -0.04
C GLU A 116 0.10 5.30 0.10
N ALA A 117 -0.23 5.72 1.31
CA ALA A 117 -1.02 6.90 1.59
C ALA A 117 -0.24 8.00 2.34
N LYS A 118 -0.46 9.25 1.94
CA LYS A 118 0.00 10.44 2.67
C LYS A 118 -1.03 11.56 2.62
N ALA A 119 -1.44 12.06 3.78
CA ALA A 119 -2.40 13.17 3.90
C ALA A 119 -1.75 14.52 4.25
N GLU A 120 -0.69 14.51 5.07
CA GLU A 120 -0.08 15.72 5.62
C GLU A 120 1.21 16.11 4.90
N THR A 121 2.20 15.22 4.95
CA THR A 121 3.52 15.40 4.32
C THR A 121 3.57 14.74 2.95
N GLY A 122 4.57 15.07 2.13
CA GLY A 122 4.90 14.27 0.95
C GLY A 122 5.73 13.03 1.32
N TRP A 123 6.07 12.24 0.31
CA TRP A 123 7.10 11.21 0.40
C TRP A 123 8.46 11.81 0.05
N THR A 124 9.51 11.28 0.67
CA THR A 124 10.90 11.56 0.27
C THR A 124 11.41 10.46 -0.68
N ASN A 125 12.36 10.81 -1.56
CA ASN A 125 13.01 9.80 -2.43
C ASN A 125 13.69 8.69 -1.61
N LYS A 126 14.30 9.03 -0.46
CA LYS A 126 14.89 8.01 0.44
C LYS A 126 13.86 6.97 0.89
N GLN A 127 12.68 7.41 1.34
CA GLN A 127 11.61 6.50 1.77
C GLN A 127 11.15 5.63 0.61
N MET A 128 10.87 6.23 -0.55
CA MET A 128 10.33 5.49 -1.68
C MET A 128 11.34 4.56 -2.35
N HIS A 129 12.62 4.93 -2.41
CA HIS A 129 13.67 4.01 -2.85
C HIS A 129 13.88 2.84 -1.88
N SER A 130 13.73 3.07 -0.57
CA SER A 130 13.73 1.96 0.40
C SER A 130 12.59 0.99 0.09
N LYS A 131 11.38 1.54 -0.09
CA LYS A 131 10.17 0.78 -0.41
C LYS A 131 10.29 0.02 -1.74
N ALA A 132 10.77 0.67 -2.78
CA ALA A 132 10.96 0.07 -4.10
C ALA A 132 11.96 -1.10 -4.06
N ARG A 133 13.09 -0.94 -3.36
CA ARG A 133 14.03 -2.05 -3.15
C ARG A 133 13.40 -3.20 -2.38
N ARG A 134 12.56 -2.90 -1.38
CA ARG A 134 11.87 -3.94 -0.61
C ARG A 134 10.88 -4.71 -1.48
N PHE A 135 10.09 -4.02 -2.29
CA PHE A 135 9.17 -4.66 -3.23
C PHE A 135 9.89 -5.43 -4.33
N ALA A 136 10.98 -4.91 -4.90
CA ALA A 136 11.83 -5.67 -5.82
C ALA A 136 12.42 -6.92 -5.15
N GLY A 137 12.80 -6.79 -3.88
CA GLY A 137 13.24 -7.89 -3.02
C GLY A 137 12.18 -8.98 -2.88
N ILE A 138 10.89 -8.64 -2.80
CA ILE A 138 9.79 -9.60 -2.66
C ILE A 138 9.34 -10.15 -4.02
N PHE A 139 9.03 -9.27 -4.99
CA PHE A 139 8.37 -9.62 -6.25
C PHE A 139 9.34 -9.82 -7.43
N GLY A 140 10.61 -9.48 -7.27
CA GLY A 140 11.58 -9.37 -8.37
C GLY A 140 11.55 -7.99 -9.05
N GLU A 141 12.64 -7.67 -9.76
CA GLU A 141 12.78 -6.42 -10.53
C GLU A 141 11.76 -6.31 -11.68
N ASP A 142 11.30 -7.45 -12.20
CA ASP A 142 10.25 -7.54 -13.22
C ASP A 142 8.85 -7.73 -12.64
N GLY A 143 8.74 -8.02 -11.34
CA GLY A 143 7.47 -8.29 -10.66
C GLY A 143 6.92 -9.70 -10.90
N HIS A 144 7.73 -10.60 -11.46
CA HIS A 144 7.31 -11.95 -11.89
C HIS A 144 7.96 -13.08 -11.10
N ARG A 145 8.57 -12.80 -9.94
CA ARG A 145 9.18 -13.86 -9.10
C ARG A 145 8.19 -14.98 -8.78
N TYR A 146 6.93 -14.63 -8.55
CA TYR A 146 5.87 -15.58 -8.30
C TYR A 146 4.98 -15.67 -9.54
N PRO A 147 5.03 -16.78 -10.30
CA PRO A 147 4.18 -16.98 -11.46
C PRO A 147 2.71 -16.76 -11.10
N LEU A 148 1.93 -16.17 -12.00
CA LEU A 148 0.50 -15.91 -11.78
C LEU A 148 0.16 -14.85 -10.70
N VAL A 149 1.15 -14.22 -10.07
CA VAL A 149 0.92 -13.06 -9.19
C VAL A 149 1.31 -11.78 -9.92
N THR A 150 0.44 -10.77 -9.90
CA THR A 150 0.75 -9.44 -10.46
C THR A 150 0.64 -8.36 -9.39
N PRO A 151 1.76 -7.79 -8.92
CA PRO A 151 1.74 -6.64 -8.03
C PRO A 151 1.51 -5.33 -8.79
N HIS A 152 0.79 -4.41 -8.18
CA HIS A 152 0.51 -3.07 -8.68
C HIS A 152 0.76 -2.06 -7.56
N LEU A 153 1.35 -0.90 -7.86
CA LEU A 153 1.56 0.16 -6.87
C LEU A 153 0.77 1.42 -7.26
N ALA A 154 0.13 2.07 -6.28
CA ALA A 154 -0.27 3.47 -6.41
C ALA A 154 0.03 4.29 -5.15
N LEU A 155 0.29 5.57 -5.34
CA LEU A 155 0.42 6.57 -4.29
C LEU A 155 -0.91 7.29 -4.10
N VAL A 156 -1.35 7.44 -2.85
CA VAL A 156 -2.66 7.94 -2.47
C VAL A 156 -2.49 9.20 -1.63
N SER A 157 -2.78 10.37 -2.21
CA SER A 157 -2.55 11.65 -1.53
C SER A 157 -3.47 12.75 -2.04
N PRO A 158 -3.70 13.83 -1.26
CA PRO A 158 -4.54 14.96 -1.70
C PRO A 158 -4.03 15.68 -2.96
N ARG A 159 -2.77 15.48 -3.33
CA ARG A 159 -2.15 16.08 -4.52
C ARG A 159 -1.19 15.09 -5.16
N PRO A 160 -0.96 15.18 -6.48
CA PRO A 160 0.03 14.34 -7.15
C PRO A 160 1.42 14.56 -6.54
N PRO A 161 2.23 13.50 -6.36
CA PRO A 161 3.63 13.62 -5.96
C PRO A 161 4.42 14.39 -7.02
N GLN A 162 5.22 15.39 -6.61
CA GLN A 162 5.92 16.30 -7.54
C GLN A 162 7.43 16.06 -7.67
N GLN A 163 8.05 15.36 -6.72
CA GLN A 163 9.52 15.24 -6.61
C GLN A 163 9.98 13.80 -6.42
N ILE A 164 9.17 12.84 -6.87
CA ILE A 164 9.50 11.43 -6.77
C ILE A 164 10.32 11.02 -7.99
N GLU A 165 11.55 10.58 -7.71
CA GLU A 165 12.48 10.00 -8.68
C GLU A 165 12.18 8.50 -8.80
N SER A 166 11.38 8.14 -9.80
CA SER A 166 10.94 6.76 -10.05
C SER A 166 11.69 6.05 -11.19
N GLU A 167 12.73 6.68 -11.76
CA GLU A 167 13.49 6.15 -12.89
C GLU A 167 14.20 4.83 -12.58
N ARG A 168 14.53 4.60 -11.30
CA ARG A 168 15.20 3.38 -10.82
C ARG A 168 14.26 2.39 -10.15
N TRP A 169 12.95 2.63 -10.21
CA TRP A 169 11.99 1.69 -9.63
C TRP A 169 11.76 0.55 -10.62
N PRO A 170 11.41 -0.66 -10.12
CA PRO A 170 10.86 -1.70 -10.95
C PRO A 170 9.76 -1.16 -11.88
N ALA A 171 9.81 -1.54 -13.16
CA ALA A 171 8.93 -0.97 -14.17
C ALA A 171 7.44 -1.17 -13.83
N TRP A 172 7.10 -2.32 -13.22
CA TRP A 172 5.75 -2.68 -12.79
C TRP A 172 5.17 -1.72 -11.72
N MET A 173 6.01 -0.96 -11.01
CA MET A 173 5.58 0.04 -10.03
C MET A 173 5.17 1.38 -10.67
N THR A 174 5.34 1.53 -11.99
CA THR A 174 5.17 2.80 -12.69
C THR A 174 4.39 2.65 -14.00
N ARG A 175 3.81 3.74 -14.49
CA ARG A 175 3.26 3.86 -15.84
C ARG A 175 3.91 5.06 -16.52
N ALA A 176 4.57 4.82 -17.66
CA ALA A 176 5.40 5.81 -18.34
C ALA A 176 6.44 6.48 -17.43
N GLY A 177 7.08 5.68 -16.56
CA GLY A 177 8.15 6.14 -15.65
C GLY A 177 7.68 6.92 -14.42
N LYS A 178 6.37 7.05 -14.18
CA LYS A 178 5.81 7.71 -12.99
C LYS A 178 4.94 6.75 -12.17
N PRO A 179 4.89 6.85 -10.84
CA PRO A 179 3.96 6.07 -10.05
C PRO A 179 2.51 6.42 -10.41
N LEU A 180 1.61 5.44 -10.36
CA LEU A 180 0.18 5.72 -10.40
C LEU A 180 -0.21 6.55 -9.17
N TRP A 181 -1.15 7.46 -9.35
CA TRP A 181 -1.62 8.33 -8.28
C TRP A 181 -3.14 8.32 -8.20
N LEU A 182 -3.65 8.22 -6.97
CA LEU A 182 -5.05 8.38 -6.63
C LEU A 182 -5.21 9.54 -5.66
N GLU A 183 -6.21 10.38 -5.91
CA GLU A 183 -6.53 11.46 -4.98
C GLU A 183 -7.09 10.89 -3.67
N LEU A 184 -6.56 11.36 -2.54
CA LEU A 184 -7.13 11.15 -1.22
C LEU A 184 -7.87 12.41 -0.76
N PRO A 185 -9.22 12.40 -0.71
CA PRO A 185 -9.97 13.52 -0.20
C PRO A 185 -9.65 13.75 1.28
N VAL A 186 -8.99 14.87 1.59
CA VAL A 186 -8.69 15.28 2.96
C VAL A 186 -9.40 16.61 3.20
N PRO A 187 -10.28 16.69 4.22
CA PRO A 187 -11.02 17.92 4.48
C PRO A 187 -10.08 19.09 4.79
N GLY A 188 -10.49 20.29 4.35
CA GLY A 188 -9.81 21.52 4.69
C GLY A 188 -9.94 21.87 6.17
N GLY A 189 -9.16 22.86 6.64
CA GLY A 189 -9.28 23.38 8.00
C GLY A 189 -8.63 22.53 9.09
N LEU A 190 -8.06 21.37 8.75
CA LEU A 190 -7.25 20.57 9.66
C LEU A 190 -6.01 21.37 10.13
N ARG A 191 -5.66 21.16 11.39
CA ARG A 191 -4.48 21.76 12.01
C ARG A 191 -3.30 20.82 11.88
N ARG A 192 -2.12 21.37 11.62
CA ARG A 192 -0.86 20.65 11.74
C ARG A 192 -0.03 21.17 12.89
N VAL A 193 0.73 20.28 13.50
CA VAL A 193 1.73 20.61 14.51
C VAL A 193 3.10 20.66 13.83
N GLU A 194 3.82 21.75 14.02
CA GLU A 194 5.15 21.92 13.45
C GLU A 194 6.14 22.25 14.57
N ARG A 195 7.23 21.49 14.64
CA ARG A 195 8.35 21.75 15.54
C ARG A 195 9.02 23.06 15.13
N CYS A 196 9.30 23.92 16.10
CA CYS A 196 9.89 25.23 15.85
C CYS A 196 10.91 25.65 16.93
N ASP A 197 11.64 26.71 16.65
CA ASP A 197 12.48 27.41 17.62
C ASP A 197 11.67 28.45 18.43
N ALA A 198 12.35 29.19 19.32
CA ALA A 198 11.75 30.22 20.16
C ALA A 198 11.15 31.39 19.36
N THR A 199 11.58 31.57 18.11
CA THR A 199 11.08 32.61 17.20
C THR A 199 9.94 32.11 16.31
N GLY A 200 9.59 30.82 16.40
CA GLY A 200 8.52 30.20 15.63
C GLY A 200 8.94 29.72 14.24
N HIS A 201 10.23 29.70 13.90
CA HIS A 201 10.72 29.10 12.65
C HIS A 201 10.84 27.59 12.76
N ALA A 202 10.60 26.86 11.67
CA ALA A 202 10.68 25.41 11.67
C ALA A 202 12.09 24.95 12.07
N SER A 203 12.18 24.03 13.03
CA SER A 203 13.46 23.49 13.54
C SER A 203 13.37 21.99 13.76
N ALA A 204 14.44 21.27 13.41
CA ALA A 204 14.58 19.84 13.66
C ALA A 204 14.88 19.50 15.14
N GLU A 205 15.49 20.42 15.90
CA GLU A 205 15.64 20.26 17.35
C GLU A 205 14.31 20.47 18.07
N GLY A 206 13.48 21.38 17.55
CA GLY A 206 12.08 21.52 17.93
C GLY A 206 11.86 21.73 19.42
N SER A 207 12.64 22.61 20.05
CA SER A 207 12.47 22.98 21.47
C SER A 207 11.11 23.63 21.77
N TYR A 208 10.38 24.05 20.72
CA TYR A 208 9.02 24.58 20.77
C TYR A 208 8.15 23.91 19.69
N PHE A 209 6.83 24.12 19.77
CA PHE A 209 5.90 23.75 18.70
C PHE A 209 4.92 24.87 18.41
N ARG A 210 4.45 24.92 17.16
CA ARG A 210 3.36 25.82 16.73
C ARG A 210 2.25 25.03 16.06
N VAL A 211 1.04 25.59 16.11
CA VAL A 211 -0.14 25.04 15.45
C VAL A 211 -0.46 25.88 14.23
N LEU A 212 -0.47 25.26 13.06
CA LEU A 212 -0.78 25.91 11.79
C LEU A 212 -2.10 25.38 11.25
N ARG A 213 -2.93 26.26 10.68
CA ARG A 213 -4.12 25.83 9.91
C ARG A 213 -3.70 25.59 8.47
N LYS A 214 -4.03 24.43 7.90
CA LYS A 214 -3.85 24.20 6.45
C LYS A 214 -4.87 25.10 5.74
N ARG A 215 -4.40 26.11 5.00
CA ARG A 215 -5.28 26.98 4.20
C ARG A 215 -6.10 26.11 3.24
N GLN A 216 -7.42 26.26 3.28
CA GLN A 216 -8.32 25.78 2.25
C GLN A 216 -7.96 26.55 0.96
N ARG A 217 -7.75 25.87 -0.17
CA ARG A 217 -7.90 26.56 -1.45
C ARG A 217 -9.40 26.61 -1.71
N SER A 218 -9.89 27.78 -2.08
CA SER A 218 -11.22 27.96 -2.65
C SER A 218 -11.40 26.90 -3.74
N VAL A 219 -12.51 26.17 -3.65
CA VAL A 219 -13.05 25.50 -4.84
C VAL A 219 -13.28 26.66 -5.80
N GLU A 220 -12.52 26.73 -6.89
CA GLU A 220 -12.91 27.60 -8.00
C GLU A 220 -14.32 27.15 -8.39
N GLU A 221 -15.26 28.09 -8.30
CA GLU A 221 -16.62 27.94 -8.78
C GLU A 221 -16.52 27.45 -10.23
N VAL A 222 -16.83 26.18 -10.44
CA VAL A 222 -17.24 25.72 -11.77
C VAL A 222 -18.63 26.33 -11.95
N GLU A 223 -18.66 27.54 -12.49
CA GLU A 223 -19.89 28.12 -13.03
C GLU A 223 -20.43 27.22 -14.16
N PRO A 224 -21.77 27.19 -14.32
CA PRO A 224 -22.51 26.13 -15.03
C PRO A 224 -22.26 26.02 -16.53
#